data_AF-L8HX71-F1
#
_entry.id   AF-L8HX71-F1
#
_cell.length_a   1.000
_cell.length_b   1.000
_cell.length_c   1.000
_cell.angle_alpha   90.00
_cell.angle_beta   90.00
_cell.angle_gamma   90.00
#
_symmetry.space_group_name_H-M   'P 1'
#
loop_
_entity.id
_entity.type
_entity.pdbx_description
1 polymer ?
#
loop_
_entity_poly.entity_id
_entity_poly.type
_entity_poly.pdbx_seq_one_letter_code
_entity_poly.pdbx_strand_id
1 'polypeptide(L)' 'MTTRIAAFLKNVWAKEAVLAASFTLGGLAMILPALSPYTEYSLTINQATPYNYPGRGTPLDGTK' A
#
# COMPACT_ATOMS: atom_id res chain seq x y z
N MET A 1 -8.65 -5.16 -31.31
CA MET A 1 -8.34 -4.18 -30.23
C MET A 1 -7.00 -4.46 -29.55
N THR A 2 -6.73 -5.70 -29.09
CA THR A 2 -5.49 -6.09 -28.40
C THR A 2 -4.21 -5.72 -29.14
N THR A 3 -4.16 -5.92 -30.46
CA THR A 3 -3.02 -5.55 -31.31
C THR A 3 -2.73 -4.05 -31.31
N ARG A 4 -3.77 -3.21 -31.25
CA ARG A 4 -3.65 -1.74 -31.26
C ARG A 4 -3.12 -1.23 -29.91
N ILE A 5 -3.58 -1.83 -28.80
CA ILE A 5 -3.11 -1.49 -27.45
C ILE A 5 -1.64 -1.86 -27.29
N ALA A 6 -1.24 -3.07 -27.72
CA ALA A 6 0.16 -3.50 -27.65
C ALA A 6 1.08 -2.61 -28.51
N ALA A 7 0.64 -2.20 -29.70
CA ALA A 7 1.39 -1.27 -30.54
C ALA A 7 1.52 0.13 -29.91
N PHE A 8 0.46 0.64 -29.27
CA PHE A 8 0.49 1.91 -28.54
C PHE A 8 1.45 1.86 -27.36
N LEU A 9 1.40 0.81 -26.52
CA LEU A 9 2.32 0.63 -25.40
C LEU A 9 3.78 0.61 -25.86
N LYS A 10 4.10 -0.15 -26.91
CA LYS A 10 5.46 -0.18 -27.49
C LYS A 10 5.91 1.20 -27.97
N ASN A 11 5.02 1.95 -28.63
CA ASN A 11 5.34 3.29 -29.14
C ASN A 11 5.51 4.31 -28.01
N VAL A 12 4.66 4.29 -26.98
CA VAL A 12 4.78 5.17 -25.80
C VAL A 12 6.03 4.84 -25.01
N TRP A 13 6.37 3.56 -24.85
CA TRP A 13 7.61 3.17 -24.18
C TRP A 13 8.86 3.60 -24.95
N ALA A 14 8.84 3.57 -26.29
CA ALA A 14 9.96 3.99 -27.12
C ALA A 14 10.15 5.51 -27.20
N LYS A 15 9.06 6.30 -27.15
CA LYS A 15 9.10 7.76 -27.34
C LYS A 15 9.08 8.54 -26.03
N GLU A 16 8.28 8.06 -25.07
CA GLU A 16 7.96 8.76 -23.83
C GLU A 16 8.15 7.82 -22.64
N ALA A 17 9.33 7.19 -22.56
CA ALA A 17 9.65 6.16 -21.58
C ALA A 17 9.41 6.63 -20.13
N VAL A 18 9.74 7.90 -19.84
CA VAL A 18 9.57 8.50 -18.50
C VAL A 18 8.09 8.57 -18.13
N LEU A 19 7.22 9.00 -19.05
CA LEU A 19 5.78 9.04 -18.82
C LEU A 19 5.20 7.62 -18.72
N ALA A 20 5.66 6.68 -19.57
CA ALA A 20 5.23 5.29 -19.51
C ALA A 20 5.53 4.66 -18.14
N ALA A 21 6.74 4.89 -17.63
CA ALA A 21 7.19 4.39 -16.33
C ALA A 21 6.46 5.07 -15.16
N SER A 22 6.21 6.39 -15.22
CA SER A 22 5.54 7.11 -14.13
C SER A 22 4.09 6.64 -13.95
N PHE A 23 3.34 6.48 -15.05
CA PHE A 23 1.97 5.99 -14.98
C PHE A 23 1.88 4.52 -14.54
N THR A 24 2.82 3.67 -14.98
CA THR A 24 2.84 2.26 -14.52
C THR A 24 3.20 2.16 -13.05
N LEU A 25 4.26 2.83 -12.58
CA LEU A 25 4.65 2.82 -11.17
C LEU A 25 3.59 3.48 -10.27
N GLY A 26 3.02 4.61 -10.68
CA GLY A 26 1.95 5.28 -9.95
C GLY A 26 0.67 4.44 -9.89
N GLY A 27 0.32 3.79 -11.00
CA GLY A 27 -0.80 2.86 -11.06
C GLY A 27 -0.59 1.64 -10.15
N LEU A 28 0.61 1.05 -10.18
CA LEU A 28 0.95 -0.05 -9.26
C LEU A 28 0.89 0.42 -7.80
N ALA A 29 1.47 1.57 -7.46
CA ALA A 29 1.49 2.08 -6.09
C ALA A 29 0.08 2.31 -5.52
N MET A 30 -0.90 2.66 -6.35
CA MET A 30 -2.30 2.80 -5.94
C MET A 30 -3.00 1.46 -5.71
N ILE A 31 -2.73 0.45 -6.55
CA ILE A 31 -3.49 -0.81 -6.55
C ILE A 31 -2.85 -1.85 -5.60
N LEU A 32 -1.51 -1.86 -5.48
CA LEU A 32 -0.77 -2.84 -4.67
C LEU A 32 -1.19 -2.90 -3.20
N PRO A 33 -1.41 -1.77 -2.49
CA PRO A 33 -1.80 -1.83 -1.08
C PRO A 33 -3.11 -2.59 -0.85
N ALA A 34 -4.08 -2.50 -1.77
CA ALA A 34 -5.36 -3.17 -1.65
C ALA A 34 -5.30 -4.67 -1.97
N LEU A 35 -4.32 -5.09 -2.80
CA LEU A 35 -4.12 -6.49 -3.16
C LEU A 35 -3.14 -7.21 -2.22
N SER A 36 -2.32 -6.46 -1.49
CA SER A 36 -1.28 -7.02 -0.64
C SER A 36 -1.86 -7.47 0.71
N PRO A 37 -1.72 -8.75 1.10
CA PRO A 37 -2.09 -9.21 2.44
C PRO A 37 -1.18 -8.61 3.53
N TYR A 38 -0.06 -7.97 3.14
CA TYR A 38 0.90 -7.42 4.08
C TYR A 38 0.55 -6.02 4.59
N THR A 39 -0.38 -5.32 3.95
CA THR A 39 -0.78 -3.96 4.35
C THR A 39 -1.35 -3.94 5.78
N GLU A 40 -2.08 -4.98 6.17
CA GLU A 40 -2.68 -5.12 7.51
C GLU A 40 -1.62 -5.23 8.63
N TYR A 41 -0.49 -5.90 8.36
CA TYR A 41 0.59 -6.03 9.35
C TYR A 41 1.25 -4.69 9.62
N SER A 42 1.45 -3.86 8.59
CA SER A 42 1.99 -2.50 8.79
C SER A 42 1.07 -1.66 9.69
N LEU A 43 -0.24 -1.80 9.54
CA LEU A 43 -1.25 -1.13 10.39
C LEU A 43 -1.17 -1.62 11.84
N THR A 44 -1.11 -2.93 12.03
CA THR A 44 -1.03 -3.56 13.36
C THR A 44 0.24 -3.16 14.10
N ILE A 45 1.39 -3.11 13.41
CA ILE A 45 2.68 -2.69 13.99
C ILE A 45 2.58 -1.24 14.48
N ASN A 46 2.03 -0.34 13.66
CA ASN A 46 1.87 1.07 14.03
C ASN A 46 0.92 1.28 15.23
N GLN A 47 -0.08 0.40 15.39
CA GLN A 47 -0.99 0.43 16.54
C GLN A 47 -0.36 -0.16 17.81
N ALA A 48 0.47 -1.20 17.66
CA ALA A 48 1.11 -1.87 18.77
C ALA A 48 2.24 -1.04 19.40
N THR A 49 2.80 -0.05 18.68
CA THR A 49 3.84 0.85 19.21
C THR A 49 3.23 1.93 20.11
N PRO A 50 3.48 1.91 21.43
CA PRO A 50 2.90 2.88 22.35
C PRO A 50 3.67 4.20 22.29
N TYR A 51 3.03 5.25 21.77
CA TYR A 51 3.60 6.62 21.79
C TYR A 51 3.28 7.38 23.07
N ASN A 52 2.19 7.01 23.74
CA ASN A 52 1.76 7.60 25.00
C ASN A 52 1.99 6.61 26.15
N TYR A 53 2.15 7.12 27.38
CA TYR A 53 2.31 6.26 28.55
C TYR A 53 1.08 5.36 28.69
N PRO A 54 1.26 4.03 28.71
CA PRO A 54 0.13 3.13 28.87
C PRO A 54 -0.49 3.36 30.24
N GLY A 55 -1.78 3.72 30.27
CA GLY A 55 -2.54 3.68 31.51
C GLY A 55 -2.42 2.27 32.13
N ARG A 56 -2.11 2.20 33.43
CA ARG A 56 -1.84 0.94 34.13
C ARG A 56 -3.00 -0.06 33.88
N GLY A 57 -2.71 -1.14 33.17
CA GLY A 57 -3.64 -2.23 32.85
C GLY A 57 -3.93 -3.16 34.03
N THR A 58 -4.15 -2.61 35.23
CA THR A 58 -4.64 -3.40 36.37
C THR A 58 -6.16 -3.47 36.30
N PRO A 59 -6.79 -4.64 36.46
CA PRO A 59 -8.18 -4.72 36.85
C PRO A 59 -8.32 -3.99 38.20
N LEU A 60 -9.08 -2.89 38.24
CA LEU A 60 -9.47 -2.25 39.49
C LEU A 60 -10.70 -2.93 40.09
N ASP A 61 -10.75 -4.27 40.06
CA ASP A 61 -11.82 -4.98 40.74
C ASP A 61 -11.27 -6.24 41.43
N GLY A 62 -10.89 -6.01 42.69
CA GLY A 62 -10.73 -7.04 43.70
C GLY A 62 -11.97 -7.14 44.59
N THR A 63 -13.19 -7.03 44.04
CA THR A 63 -14.40 -7.41 44.77
C THR A 63 -14.78 -8.86 44.43
N LYS A 64 -15.00 -9.61 45.51
CA LYS A 64 -15.44 -11.00 45.54
C LYS A 64 -16.85 -11.15 44.99
#